data_AF-A0A2B7Z1S5-F1
#
_entry.id   AF-A0A2B7Z1S5-F1
#
_cell.length_a   1.000
_cell.length_b   1.000
_cell.length_c   1.000
_cell.angle_alpha   90.00
_cell.angle_beta   90.00
_cell.angle_gamma   90.00
#
_symmetry.space_group_name_H-M   'P 1'
#
loop_
_entity.id
_entity.type
_entity.pdbx_description
1 polymer ?
#
loop_
_entity_poly.entity_id
_entity_poly.type
_entity_poly.pdbx_seq_one_letter_code
_entity_poly.pdbx_strand_id
1 'polypeptide(L)'
;MGTFCARVWEIIRACVNKTFSYKPKPPHSFILGHLGVFNETVKFFPPNTHPQAYYTALTQNRPSDHGPSYPMHEETDNFLTPIVGKDVIAAANGKKWKMLHHIMAPVFKPAYIKSMLPTIADETMLFHGRLTCAAESGEVVLMEDTVANFVFDVIGRFVFNFPLHAQTIGSQVLGDIRVLLESASLAATTTWNPVAKVARYLKKRAAVGRLDSYISEKLKERYSIVKESAKYHGPYPNSEDAGRGSRLR
;
A
#
# COMPACT_ATOMS: atom_id res chain seq x y z
N MET A 1 -42.79 -0.07 16.64
CA MET A 1 -41.46 0.05 15.99
C MET A 1 -40.29 0.16 16.97
N GLY A 2 -40.40 0.90 18.09
CA GLY A 2 -39.26 1.19 18.99
C GLY A 2 -38.67 0.01 19.78
N THR A 3 -39.47 -0.98 20.18
CA THR A 3 -39.00 -2.12 21.01
C THR A 3 -38.17 -3.15 20.24
N PHE A 4 -38.42 -3.31 18.93
CA PHE A 4 -37.66 -4.22 18.08
C PHE A 4 -36.25 -3.70 17.80
N CYS A 5 -36.12 -2.41 17.46
CA CYS A 5 -34.79 -1.77 17.30
C CYS A 5 -33.98 -1.80 18.59
N ALA A 6 -34.62 -1.54 19.75
CA ALA A 6 -33.95 -1.61 21.05
C ALA A 6 -33.44 -3.02 21.37
N ARG A 7 -34.25 -4.07 21.11
CA ARG A 7 -33.82 -5.47 21.32
C ARG A 7 -32.72 -5.90 20.36
N VAL A 8 -32.80 -5.53 19.07
CA VAL A 8 -31.75 -5.83 18.10
C VAL A 8 -30.44 -5.15 18.48
N TRP A 9 -30.50 -3.89 18.94
CA TRP A 9 -29.33 -3.16 19.40
C TRP A 9 -28.71 -3.75 20.67
N GLU A 10 -29.53 -4.18 21.64
CA GLU A 10 -29.05 -4.88 22.84
C GLU A 10 -28.39 -6.22 22.50
N ILE A 11 -28.93 -6.97 21.54
CA ILE A 11 -28.33 -8.24 21.07
C ILE A 11 -26.99 -7.97 20.37
N ILE A 12 -26.93 -7.02 19.44
CA ILE A 12 -25.69 -6.65 18.74
C ILE A 12 -24.64 -6.17 19.75
N ARG A 13 -25.05 -5.31 20.69
CA ARG A 13 -24.20 -4.81 21.77
C ARG A 13 -23.68 -5.92 22.67
N ALA A 14 -24.53 -6.85 23.09
CA ALA A 14 -24.12 -7.98 23.93
C ALA A 14 -23.13 -8.89 23.19
N CYS A 15 -23.36 -9.13 21.89
CA CYS A 15 -22.42 -9.85 21.03
C CYS A 15 -21.07 -9.12 20.93
N VAL A 16 -21.06 -7.81 20.64
CA VAL A 16 -19.82 -7.01 20.55
C VAL A 16 -19.09 -7.00 21.90
N ASN A 17 -19.79 -6.73 23.01
CA ASN A 17 -19.18 -6.73 24.33
C ASN A 17 -18.60 -8.10 24.68
N LYS A 18 -19.30 -9.21 24.40
CA LYS A 18 -18.79 -10.56 24.66
C LYS A 18 -17.57 -10.87 23.81
N THR A 19 -17.56 -10.48 22.54
CA THR A 19 -16.45 -10.73 21.61
C THR A 19 -15.20 -9.90 21.93
N PHE A 20 -15.34 -8.70 22.51
CA PHE A 20 -14.22 -7.78 22.76
C PHE A 20 -13.96 -7.50 24.26
N SER A 21 -14.64 -8.20 25.18
CA SER A 21 -14.51 -7.99 26.63
C SER A 21 -13.10 -8.21 27.17
N TYR A 22 -12.36 -9.15 26.58
CA TYR A 22 -11.04 -9.57 27.06
C TYR A 22 -9.89 -8.72 26.50
N LYS A 23 -10.17 -7.82 25.55
CA LYS A 23 -9.15 -6.96 24.93
C LYS A 23 -8.98 -5.67 25.73
N PRO A 24 -7.76 -5.12 25.83
CA PRO A 24 -7.55 -3.81 26.43
C PRO A 24 -8.35 -2.75 25.64
N LYS A 25 -9.32 -2.14 26.31
CA LYS A 25 -10.21 -1.13 25.72
C LYS A 25 -10.16 0.15 26.54
N PRO A 26 -10.31 1.33 25.89
CA PRO A 26 -10.44 2.59 26.62
C PRO A 26 -11.63 2.53 27.60
N PRO A 27 -11.68 3.44 28.59
CA PRO A 27 -12.87 3.62 29.40
C PRO A 27 -14.11 3.71 28.50
N HIS A 28 -15.17 3.01 28.89
CA HIS A 28 -16.44 3.02 28.17
C HIS A 28 -17.58 3.15 29.17
N SER A 29 -18.58 3.94 28.81
CA SER A 29 -19.83 4.01 29.56
C SER A 29 -20.81 2.97 29.02
N PHE A 30 -21.73 2.53 29.87
CA PHE A 30 -22.75 1.54 29.49
C PHE A 30 -23.68 2.06 28.39
N ILE A 31 -23.99 3.36 28.37
CA ILE A 31 -24.95 3.95 27.43
C ILE A 31 -24.23 4.49 26.18
N LEU A 32 -23.16 5.27 26.35
CA LEU A 32 -22.48 5.98 25.27
C LEU A 32 -21.23 5.26 24.74
N GLY A 33 -20.85 4.11 25.31
CA GLY A 33 -19.65 3.38 24.92
C GLY A 33 -18.41 4.28 25.03
N HIS A 34 -17.64 4.37 23.94
CA HIS A 34 -16.43 5.18 23.83
C HIS A 34 -16.66 6.65 23.42
N LEU A 35 -17.91 7.07 23.17
CA LEU A 35 -18.21 8.43 22.69
C LEU A 35 -17.72 9.52 23.67
N GLY A 36 -17.73 9.25 24.98
CA GLY A 36 -17.21 10.20 25.99
C GLY A 36 -15.73 10.49 25.80
N VAL A 37 -14.91 9.43 25.71
CA VAL A 37 -13.45 9.53 25.49
C VAL A 37 -13.14 10.14 24.11
N PHE A 38 -13.94 9.80 23.10
CA PHE A 38 -13.79 10.39 21.77
C PHE A 38 -14.08 11.91 21.81
N ASN A 39 -15.16 12.32 22.47
CA ASN A 39 -15.51 13.73 22.63
C ASN A 39 -14.41 14.52 23.37
N GLU A 40 -13.85 13.95 24.44
CA GLU A 40 -12.70 14.56 25.15
C GLU A 40 -11.49 14.70 24.22
N THR A 41 -11.22 13.70 23.38
CA THR A 41 -10.11 13.76 22.42
C THR A 41 -10.32 14.84 21.37
N VAL A 42 -11.53 14.92 20.79
CA VAL A 42 -11.87 15.89 19.75
C VAL A 42 -11.68 17.34 20.23
N LYS A 43 -11.95 17.61 21.52
CA LYS A 43 -11.77 18.95 22.12
C LYS A 43 -10.32 19.44 22.10
N PHE A 44 -9.32 18.56 22.02
CA PHE A 44 -7.92 18.97 21.94
C PHE A 44 -7.51 19.51 20.57
N PHE A 45 -8.34 19.32 19.55
CA PHE A 45 -7.99 19.64 18.17
C PHE A 45 -8.86 20.77 17.61
N PRO A 46 -8.33 21.57 16.66
CA PRO A 46 -9.13 22.56 15.95
C PRO A 46 -10.31 21.92 15.20
N PRO A 47 -11.39 22.69 14.92
CA PRO A 47 -12.47 22.23 14.05
C PRO A 47 -11.94 21.72 12.70
N ASN A 48 -12.59 20.70 12.13
CA ASN A 48 -12.22 20.04 10.86
C ASN A 48 -10.89 19.28 10.87
N THR A 49 -10.38 18.90 12.06
CA THR A 49 -9.24 18.00 12.13
C THR A 49 -9.58 16.62 11.55
N HIS A 50 -8.66 16.08 10.74
CA HIS A 50 -8.85 14.79 10.09
C HIS A 50 -9.04 13.68 11.14
N PRO A 51 -10.06 12.80 11.00
CA PRO A 51 -10.42 11.81 12.02
C PRO A 51 -9.28 10.91 12.50
N GLN A 52 -8.30 10.66 11.62
CA GLN A 52 -7.13 9.86 11.94
C GLN A 52 -6.30 10.42 13.09
N ALA A 53 -6.26 11.75 13.24
CA ALA A 53 -5.52 12.40 14.33
C ALA A 53 -6.13 12.07 15.70
N TYR A 54 -7.46 11.94 15.79
CA TYR A 54 -8.13 11.55 17.04
C TYR A 54 -7.73 10.13 17.47
N TYR A 55 -7.65 9.18 16.53
CA TYR A 55 -7.23 7.80 16.84
C TYR A 55 -5.77 7.72 17.30
N THR A 56 -4.88 8.51 16.69
CA THR A 56 -3.49 8.59 17.12
C THR A 56 -3.37 9.19 18.52
N ALA A 57 -4.08 10.28 18.80
CA ALA A 57 -4.09 10.92 20.11
C ALA A 57 -4.66 10.02 21.20
N LEU A 58 -5.75 9.30 20.91
CA LEU A 58 -6.31 8.28 21.79
C LEU A 58 -5.31 7.16 22.14
N THR A 59 -4.42 6.83 21.20
CA THR A 59 -3.39 5.81 21.40
C THR A 59 -2.23 6.36 22.26
N GLN A 60 -1.86 7.62 22.07
CA GLN A 60 -0.76 8.29 22.77
C GLN A 60 -1.12 8.73 24.21
N ASN A 61 -2.36 9.17 24.45
CA ASN A 61 -2.82 9.69 25.74
C ASN A 61 -3.22 8.60 26.76
N ARG A 62 -2.85 7.33 26.54
CA ARG A 62 -3.08 6.28 27.54
C ARG A 62 -2.07 6.43 28.69
N PRO A 63 -2.52 6.49 29.96
CA PRO A 63 -1.62 6.56 31.11
C PRO A 63 -0.80 5.26 31.18
N SER A 64 0.52 5.41 31.04
CA SER A 64 1.54 4.41 31.38
C SER A 64 1.27 2.98 30.92
N ASP A 65 1.13 2.80 29.61
CA ASP A 65 1.42 1.51 28.98
C ASP A 65 2.32 1.75 27.76
N HIS A 66 3.55 2.24 28.04
CA HIS A 66 4.69 2.01 27.14
C HIS A 66 5.12 0.53 27.20
N GLY A 67 4.14 -0.38 27.29
CA GLY A 67 4.34 -1.80 27.13
C GLY A 67 4.87 -2.10 25.72
N PRO A 68 5.39 -3.32 25.49
CA PRO A 68 5.86 -3.71 24.17
C PRO A 68 4.79 -3.40 23.12
N SER A 69 5.18 -2.80 22.00
CA SER A 69 4.26 -2.48 20.89
C SER A 69 3.28 -3.64 20.69
N TYR A 70 1.99 -3.37 20.92
CA TYR A 70 0.96 -4.39 20.74
C TYR A 70 1.05 -4.93 19.31
N PRO A 71 0.77 -6.22 19.11
CA PRO A 71 0.71 -6.77 17.77
C PRO A 71 -0.33 -5.99 16.95
N MET A 72 -0.04 -5.79 15.67
CA MET A 72 -0.99 -5.29 14.70
C MET A 72 -2.28 -6.11 14.78
N HIS A 73 -3.41 -5.41 14.80
CA HIS A 73 -4.72 -6.05 14.92
C HIS A 73 -5.00 -6.91 13.70
N GLU A 74 -5.65 -8.06 13.89
CA GLU A 74 -5.99 -9.04 12.85
C GLU A 74 -6.74 -8.40 11.66
N GLU A 75 -7.57 -7.39 11.92
CA GLU A 75 -8.27 -6.66 10.84
C GLU A 75 -7.31 -5.97 9.86
N THR A 76 -6.12 -5.61 10.29
CA THR A 76 -5.07 -5.08 9.42
C THR A 76 -4.64 -6.15 8.41
N ASP A 77 -4.50 -7.39 8.86
CA ASP A 77 -4.16 -8.52 7.99
C ASP A 77 -5.34 -8.89 7.07
N ASN A 78 -6.57 -8.92 7.60
CA ASN A 78 -7.78 -9.16 6.82
C ASN A 78 -7.98 -8.13 5.71
N PHE A 79 -7.66 -6.86 5.99
CA PHE A 79 -7.79 -5.76 5.04
C PHE A 79 -6.66 -5.77 3.99
N LEU A 80 -5.42 -6.02 4.40
CA LEU A 80 -4.26 -5.95 3.50
C LEU A 80 -4.03 -7.22 2.70
N THR A 81 -4.34 -8.40 3.24
CA THR A 81 -4.16 -9.70 2.56
C THR A 81 -4.78 -9.73 1.16
N PRO A 82 -6.01 -9.22 0.94
CA PRO A 82 -6.60 -9.13 -0.38
C PRO A 82 -5.83 -8.26 -1.38
N ILE A 83 -5.07 -7.27 -0.93
CA ILE A 83 -4.41 -6.26 -1.80
C ILE A 83 -2.96 -6.68 -2.07
N VAL A 84 -2.23 -6.99 -1.01
CA VAL A 84 -0.77 -7.13 -1.03
C VAL A 84 -0.30 -8.54 -0.61
N GLY A 85 -1.23 -9.42 -0.26
CA GLY A 85 -0.94 -10.78 0.19
C GLY A 85 -0.73 -10.88 1.70
N LYS A 86 -0.61 -12.12 2.18
CA LYS A 86 -0.35 -12.41 3.59
C LYS A 86 1.03 -11.94 4.00
N ASP A 87 1.19 -11.70 5.29
CA ASP A 87 2.50 -11.47 5.90
C ASP A 87 3.28 -10.26 5.40
N VAL A 88 2.55 -9.27 4.91
CA VAL A 88 3.14 -7.99 4.52
C VAL A 88 3.68 -7.26 5.74
N ILE A 89 4.73 -6.47 5.55
CA ILE A 89 5.40 -5.74 6.64
C ILE A 89 4.43 -4.92 7.50
N ALA A 90 3.36 -4.39 6.93
CA ALA A 90 2.35 -3.59 7.62
C ALA A 90 1.37 -4.42 8.49
N ALA A 91 1.24 -5.72 8.26
CA ALA A 91 0.38 -6.63 9.03
C ALA A 91 1.18 -7.66 9.85
N ALA A 92 2.46 -7.87 9.52
CA ALA A 92 3.31 -8.83 10.20
C ALA A 92 3.59 -8.42 11.64
N ASN A 93 3.80 -9.41 12.50
CA ASN A 93 4.10 -9.23 13.92
C ASN A 93 5.40 -9.96 14.35
N GLY A 94 5.96 -9.54 15.48
CA GLY A 94 7.08 -10.23 16.14
C GLY A 94 8.33 -10.44 15.27
N LYS A 95 8.84 -11.67 15.23
CA LYS A 95 10.07 -12.02 14.48
C LYS A 95 9.94 -11.76 12.98
N LYS A 96 8.76 -12.04 12.41
CA LYS A 96 8.52 -11.88 10.97
C LYS A 96 8.55 -10.41 10.55
N TRP A 97 7.88 -9.55 11.34
CA TRP A 97 7.98 -8.11 11.18
C TRP A 97 9.43 -7.63 11.27
N LYS A 98 10.18 -8.07 12.30
CA LYS A 98 11.58 -7.66 12.49
C LYS A 98 12.45 -8.01 11.28
N MET A 99 12.27 -9.21 10.72
CA MET A 99 12.97 -9.64 9.51
C MET A 99 12.60 -8.77 8.29
N LEU A 100 11.30 -8.61 8.00
CA LEU A 100 10.82 -7.80 6.87
C LEU A 100 11.28 -6.35 6.98
N HIS A 101 11.19 -5.78 8.18
CA HIS A 101 11.66 -4.43 8.46
C HIS A 101 13.18 -4.31 8.30
N HIS A 102 13.96 -5.29 8.73
CA HIS A 102 15.41 -5.28 8.53
C HIS A 102 15.80 -5.26 7.05
N ILE A 103 15.06 -6.00 6.20
CA ILE A 103 15.26 -6.03 4.75
C ILE A 103 14.87 -4.69 4.11
N MET A 104 13.74 -4.09 4.53
CA MET A 104 13.19 -2.89 3.89
C MET A 104 13.79 -1.58 4.40
N ALA A 105 14.13 -1.46 5.69
CA ALA A 105 14.57 -0.19 6.29
C ALA A 105 15.78 0.48 5.61
N PRO A 106 16.81 -0.24 5.13
CA PRO A 106 17.94 0.36 4.42
C PRO A 106 17.53 1.15 3.17
N VAL A 107 16.47 0.70 2.49
CA VAL A 107 15.92 1.28 1.26
C VAL A 107 15.36 2.68 1.50
N PHE A 108 14.97 3.00 2.74
CA PHE A 108 14.42 4.32 3.12
C PHE A 108 15.46 5.22 3.79
N LYS A 109 16.74 4.83 3.84
CA LYS A 109 17.79 5.67 4.41
C LYS A 109 18.07 6.89 3.51
N PRO A 110 18.26 8.10 4.08
CA PRO A 110 18.52 9.31 3.28
C PRO A 110 19.70 9.19 2.31
N ALA A 111 20.77 8.47 2.69
CA ALA A 111 21.92 8.25 1.82
C ALA A 111 21.54 7.45 0.55
N TYR A 112 20.70 6.42 0.70
CA TYR A 112 20.24 5.63 -0.44
C TYR A 112 19.28 6.42 -1.33
N ILE A 113 18.33 7.15 -0.72
CA ILE A 113 17.43 8.05 -1.47
C ILE A 113 18.23 9.07 -2.27
N LYS A 114 19.27 9.68 -1.68
CA LYS A 114 20.15 10.63 -2.38
C LYS A 114 20.85 10.01 -3.59
N SER A 115 21.32 8.77 -3.48
CA SER A 115 21.93 8.07 -4.62
C SER A 115 20.98 7.83 -5.80
N MET A 116 19.66 7.91 -5.56
CA MET A 116 18.62 7.68 -6.56
C MET A 116 18.06 8.97 -7.17
N LEU A 117 18.47 10.14 -6.66
CA LEU A 117 18.01 11.42 -7.19
C LEU A 117 18.26 11.60 -8.70
N PRO A 118 19.40 11.17 -9.28
CA PRO A 118 19.59 11.26 -10.73
C PRO A 118 18.51 10.50 -11.50
N THR A 119 18.22 9.26 -11.08
CA THR A 119 17.18 8.42 -11.67
C THR A 119 15.79 9.05 -11.57
N ILE A 120 15.47 9.68 -10.45
CA ILE A 120 14.20 10.40 -10.25
C ILE A 120 14.14 11.61 -11.18
N ALA A 121 15.24 12.36 -11.31
CA ALA A 121 15.31 13.51 -12.21
C ALA A 121 15.09 13.09 -13.67
N ASP A 122 15.69 11.99 -14.13
CA ASP A 122 15.51 11.48 -15.48
C ASP A 122 14.03 11.14 -15.78
N GLU A 123 13.36 10.40 -14.90
CA GLU A 123 11.94 10.06 -15.06
C GLU A 123 11.05 11.30 -14.97
N THR A 124 11.45 12.31 -14.18
CA THR A 124 10.74 13.59 -14.06
C THR A 124 10.85 14.41 -15.36
N MET A 125 12.01 14.38 -16.02
CA MET A 125 12.18 15.05 -17.32
C MET A 125 11.32 14.40 -18.41
N LEU A 126 11.17 13.07 -18.40
CA LEU A 126 10.24 12.37 -19.28
C LEU A 126 8.79 12.77 -19.01
N PHE A 127 8.41 12.84 -17.74
CA PHE A 127 7.07 13.27 -17.32
C PHE A 127 6.78 14.71 -17.77
N HIS A 128 7.72 15.63 -17.55
CA HIS A 128 7.64 17.02 -17.99
C HIS A 128 7.48 17.12 -19.51
N GLY A 129 8.28 16.36 -20.27
CA GLY A 129 8.18 16.31 -21.74
C GLY A 129 6.78 15.88 -22.20
N ARG A 130 6.22 14.84 -21.56
CA ARG A 130 4.86 14.37 -21.88
C ARG A 130 3.79 15.44 -21.60
N LEU A 131 3.89 16.13 -20.47
CA LEU A 131 2.95 17.22 -20.14
C LEU A 131 3.09 18.41 -21.10
N THR A 132 4.32 18.73 -21.50
CA THR A 132 4.58 19.80 -22.47
C THR A 132 3.95 19.49 -23.82
N CYS A 133 4.17 18.27 -24.35
CA CYS A 133 3.55 17.84 -25.60
C CYS A 133 2.02 17.89 -25.54
N ALA A 134 1.41 17.45 -24.43
CA ALA A 134 -0.04 17.49 -24.25
C ALA A 134 -0.57 18.94 -24.20
N ALA A 135 0.16 19.85 -23.54
CA ALA A 135 -0.20 21.26 -23.47
C ALA A 135 -0.10 21.96 -24.83
N GLU A 136 0.94 21.66 -25.62
CA GLU A 136 1.15 22.21 -26.96
C GLU A 136 0.15 21.67 -27.99
N SER A 137 -0.18 20.38 -27.91
CA SER A 137 -1.13 19.73 -28.81
C SER A 137 -2.60 20.01 -28.48
N GLY A 138 -2.88 20.45 -27.23
CA GLY A 138 -4.24 20.56 -26.70
C GLY A 138 -4.88 19.22 -26.36
N GLU A 139 -4.10 18.14 -26.26
CA GLU A 139 -4.58 16.81 -25.86
C GLU A 139 -5.08 16.82 -24.41
N VAL A 140 -6.29 16.31 -24.19
CA VAL A 140 -6.84 16.13 -22.84
C VAL A 140 -6.29 14.85 -22.24
N VAL A 141 -5.47 14.97 -21.19
CA VAL A 141 -4.87 13.84 -20.48
C VAL A 141 -5.49 13.66 -19.10
N LEU A 142 -5.65 12.40 -18.67
CA LEU A 142 -6.01 12.05 -17.30
C LEU A 142 -4.79 12.20 -16.40
N MET A 143 -4.80 13.21 -15.53
CA MET A 143 -3.68 13.47 -14.62
C MET A 143 -3.42 12.31 -13.67
N GLU A 144 -4.46 11.61 -13.21
CA GLU A 144 -4.31 10.42 -12.37
C GLU A 144 -3.50 9.32 -13.08
N ASP A 145 -3.84 9.00 -14.33
CA ASP A 145 -3.13 8.00 -15.13
C ASP A 145 -1.70 8.43 -15.43
N THR A 146 -1.52 9.70 -15.79
CA THR A 146 -0.21 10.24 -16.17
C THR A 146 0.74 10.22 -14.97
N VAL A 147 0.27 10.63 -13.79
CA VAL A 147 1.06 10.59 -12.55
C VAL A 147 1.28 9.14 -12.09
N ALA A 148 0.29 8.25 -12.22
CA ALA A 148 0.45 6.84 -11.85
C ALA A 148 1.54 6.16 -12.68
N ASN A 149 1.60 6.43 -13.99
CA ASN A 149 2.67 5.93 -14.86
C ASN A 149 4.05 6.45 -14.44
N PHE A 150 4.16 7.75 -14.13
CA PHE A 150 5.40 8.36 -13.64
C PHE A 150 5.89 7.72 -12.33
N VAL A 151 5.02 7.64 -11.32
CA VAL A 151 5.36 7.04 -10.03
C VAL A 151 5.76 5.57 -10.18
N PHE A 152 5.07 4.84 -11.07
CA PHE A 152 5.39 3.45 -11.35
C PHE A 152 6.77 3.28 -11.98
N ASP A 153 7.15 4.13 -12.94
CA ASP A 153 8.48 4.06 -13.55
C ASP A 153 9.59 4.42 -12.56
N VAL A 154 9.37 5.42 -11.69
CA VAL A 154 10.32 5.77 -10.62
C VAL A 154 10.52 4.59 -9.65
N ILE A 155 9.44 3.99 -9.15
CA ILE A 155 9.51 2.83 -8.25
C ILE A 155 10.11 1.63 -8.99
N GLY A 156 9.74 1.43 -10.25
CA GLY A 156 10.24 0.36 -11.12
C GLY A 156 11.75 0.42 -11.29
N ARG A 157 12.30 1.59 -11.62
CA ARG A 157 13.75 1.79 -11.70
C ARG A 157 14.44 1.55 -10.36
N PHE A 158 13.81 1.92 -9.26
CA PHE A 158 14.38 1.74 -7.93
C PHE A 158 14.43 0.25 -7.51
N VAL A 159 13.37 -0.51 -7.81
CA VAL A 159 13.27 -1.93 -7.43
C VAL A 159 14.04 -2.84 -8.40
N PHE A 160 13.85 -2.63 -9.71
CA PHE A 160 14.40 -3.53 -10.74
C PHE A 160 15.70 -3.03 -11.36
N ASN A 161 16.06 -1.75 -11.18
CA ASN A 161 17.26 -1.13 -11.74
C ASN A 161 17.30 -1.15 -13.28
N PHE A 162 16.13 -1.09 -13.92
CA PHE A 162 15.94 -0.85 -15.35
C PHE A 162 14.61 -0.12 -15.57
N PRO A 163 14.46 0.65 -16.66
CA PRO A 163 13.22 1.38 -16.96
C PRO A 163 12.07 0.43 -17.31
N LEU A 164 10.87 0.71 -16.79
CA LEU A 164 9.65 -0.05 -17.11
C LEU A 164 8.82 0.59 -18.24
N HIS A 165 9.09 1.84 -18.59
CA HIS A 165 8.51 2.57 -19.71
C HIS A 165 6.97 2.70 -19.68
N ALA A 166 6.37 2.71 -18.48
CA ALA A 166 4.94 2.94 -18.31
C ALA A 166 4.52 4.32 -18.81
N GLN A 167 5.39 5.33 -18.71
CA GLN A 167 5.14 6.68 -19.21
C GLN A 167 5.08 6.80 -20.73
N THR A 168 5.60 5.84 -21.50
CA THR A 168 5.62 5.92 -22.97
C THR A 168 4.73 4.85 -23.60
N ILE A 169 4.96 3.59 -23.25
CA ILE A 169 4.27 2.42 -23.84
C ILE A 169 2.97 2.12 -23.08
N GLY A 170 2.86 2.59 -21.84
CA GLY A 170 1.80 2.19 -20.92
C GLY A 170 2.13 0.88 -20.22
N SER A 171 1.36 0.55 -19.18
CA SER A 171 1.60 -0.64 -18.37
C SER A 171 0.30 -1.33 -17.99
N GLN A 172 0.13 -2.57 -18.44
CA GLN A 172 -1.02 -3.40 -18.05
C GLN A 172 -1.03 -3.70 -16.54
N VAL A 173 0.16 -3.72 -15.93
CA VAL A 173 0.38 -3.96 -14.49
C VAL A 173 -0.32 -2.91 -13.64
N LEU A 174 -0.31 -1.64 -14.08
CA LEU A 174 -1.03 -0.57 -13.36
C LEU A 174 -2.55 -0.81 -13.36
N GLY A 175 -3.11 -1.26 -14.48
CA GLY A 175 -4.51 -1.66 -14.55
C GLY A 175 -4.82 -2.82 -13.61
N ASP A 176 -3.94 -3.81 -13.54
CA ASP A 176 -4.11 -4.96 -12.64
C ASP A 176 -3.97 -4.59 -11.16
N ILE A 177 -3.08 -3.65 -10.80
CA ILE A 177 -2.98 -3.08 -9.44
C ILE A 177 -4.27 -2.36 -9.05
N ARG A 178 -4.88 -1.60 -9.97
CA ARG A 178 -6.18 -0.95 -9.71
C ARG A 178 -7.27 -1.98 -9.43
N VAL A 179 -7.31 -3.10 -10.16
CA VAL A 179 -8.25 -4.19 -9.89
C VAL A 179 -8.07 -4.77 -8.49
N LEU A 180 -6.83 -4.89 -8.00
CA LEU A 180 -6.55 -5.32 -6.62
C LEU A 180 -7.06 -4.32 -5.59
N LEU A 181 -6.79 -3.03 -5.78
CA LEU A 181 -7.27 -1.96 -4.88
C LEU A 181 -8.80 -1.89 -4.86
N GLU A 182 -9.44 -1.95 -6.02
CA GLU A 182 -10.90 -2.01 -6.15
C GLU A 182 -11.47 -3.23 -5.42
N SER A 183 -10.78 -4.36 -5.45
CA SER A 183 -11.23 -5.59 -4.79
C SER A 183 -11.28 -5.49 -3.26
N ALA A 184 -10.52 -4.56 -2.66
CA ALA A 184 -10.50 -4.30 -1.24
C ALA A 184 -11.30 -3.06 -0.81
N SER A 185 -11.86 -2.32 -1.77
CA SER A 185 -12.76 -1.20 -1.48
C SER A 185 -14.00 -1.67 -0.72
N LEU A 186 -14.49 -0.84 0.20
CA LEU A 186 -15.72 -1.09 0.96
C LEU A 186 -16.92 -1.39 0.04
N ALA A 187 -16.99 -0.76 -1.13
CA ALA A 187 -18.03 -1.04 -2.11
C ALA A 187 -17.96 -2.48 -2.65
N ALA A 188 -16.76 -3.05 -2.77
CA ALA A 188 -16.55 -4.42 -3.20
C ALA A 188 -16.86 -5.45 -2.11
N THR A 189 -16.53 -5.13 -0.85
CA THR A 189 -16.72 -6.07 0.28
C THR A 189 -18.15 -6.05 0.82
N THR A 190 -18.88 -4.94 0.68
CA THR A 190 -20.26 -4.80 1.18
C THR A 190 -21.34 -5.17 0.15
N THR A 191 -20.96 -5.45 -1.10
CA THR A 191 -21.91 -5.90 -2.13
C THR A 191 -22.54 -7.24 -1.71
N TRP A 192 -23.85 -7.28 -1.51
CA TRP A 192 -24.58 -8.51 -1.15
C TRP A 192 -24.92 -9.43 -2.35
N ASN A 193 -24.70 -8.98 -3.58
CA ASN A 193 -25.01 -9.74 -4.80
C ASN A 193 -24.00 -10.88 -5.05
N PRO A 194 -24.41 -12.16 -5.06
CA PRO A 194 -23.51 -13.31 -5.24
C PRO A 194 -22.86 -13.38 -6.63
N VAL A 195 -23.57 -13.02 -7.70
CA VAL A 195 -23.02 -13.04 -9.08
C VAL A 195 -21.92 -12.00 -9.21
N ALA A 196 -22.14 -10.80 -8.67
CA ALA A 196 -21.14 -9.74 -8.67
C ALA A 196 -19.90 -10.15 -7.84
N LYS A 197 -20.06 -10.89 -6.73
CA LYS A 197 -18.93 -11.42 -5.95
C LYS A 197 -18.12 -12.42 -6.76
N VAL A 198 -18.76 -13.37 -7.45
CA VAL A 198 -18.07 -14.36 -8.29
C VAL A 198 -17.31 -13.68 -9.43
N ALA A 199 -17.97 -12.75 -10.14
CA ALA A 199 -17.32 -12.00 -11.22
C ALA A 199 -16.10 -11.20 -10.72
N ARG A 200 -16.21 -10.51 -9.58
CA ARG A 200 -15.10 -9.78 -8.95
C ARG A 200 -13.96 -10.71 -8.53
N TYR A 201 -14.28 -11.88 -7.96
CA TYR A 201 -13.29 -12.89 -7.59
C TYR A 201 -12.52 -13.40 -8.81
N LEU A 202 -13.21 -13.73 -9.91
CA LEU A 202 -12.56 -14.17 -11.15
C LEU A 202 -11.70 -13.06 -11.77
N LYS A 203 -12.22 -11.82 -11.85
CA LYS A 203 -11.47 -10.65 -12.35
C LYS A 203 -10.18 -10.43 -11.55
N LYS A 204 -10.29 -10.48 -10.22
CA LYS A 204 -9.15 -10.36 -9.31
C LYS A 204 -8.15 -11.49 -9.54
N ARG A 205 -8.61 -12.74 -9.61
CA ARG A 205 -7.73 -13.91 -9.80
C ARG A 205 -6.95 -13.82 -11.11
N ALA A 206 -7.59 -13.36 -12.19
CA ALA A 206 -6.92 -13.14 -13.47
C ALA A 206 -5.87 -12.02 -13.39
N ALA A 207 -6.19 -10.90 -12.74
CA ALA A 207 -5.26 -9.78 -12.53
C ALA A 207 -4.04 -10.22 -11.68
N VAL A 208 -4.26 -10.96 -10.61
CA VAL A 208 -3.17 -11.52 -9.78
C VAL A 208 -2.28 -12.45 -10.60
N GLY A 209 -2.85 -13.32 -11.43
CA GLY A 209 -2.05 -14.22 -12.27
C GLY A 209 -1.17 -13.48 -13.28
N ARG A 210 -1.67 -12.40 -13.89
CA ARG A 210 -0.89 -11.55 -14.80
C ARG A 210 0.21 -10.79 -14.06
N LEU A 211 -0.10 -10.20 -12.91
CA LEU A 211 0.87 -9.50 -12.08
C LEU A 211 1.99 -10.41 -11.58
N ASP A 212 1.64 -11.59 -11.09
CA ASP A 212 2.61 -12.56 -10.61
C ASP A 212 3.56 -13.00 -11.73
N SER A 213 3.02 -13.24 -12.93
CA SER A 213 3.82 -13.56 -14.12
C SER A 213 4.77 -12.42 -14.49
N TYR A 214 4.27 -11.19 -14.55
CA TYR A 214 5.06 -10.01 -14.89
C TYR A 214 6.18 -9.74 -13.87
N ILE A 215 5.85 -9.71 -12.58
CA ILE A 215 6.82 -9.46 -11.51
C ILE A 215 7.86 -10.59 -11.48
N SER A 216 7.43 -11.85 -11.67
CA SER A 216 8.34 -12.99 -11.73
C SER A 216 9.33 -12.88 -12.89
N GLU A 217 8.88 -12.42 -14.07
CA GLU A 217 9.75 -12.19 -15.22
C GLU A 217 10.80 -11.12 -14.90
N LYS A 218 10.37 -9.96 -14.38
CA LYS A 218 11.28 -8.86 -14.03
C LYS A 218 12.23 -9.21 -12.89
N LEU A 219 11.79 -10.02 -11.94
CA LEU A 219 12.64 -10.53 -10.87
C LEU A 219 13.69 -11.50 -11.40
N LYS A 220 13.33 -12.39 -12.34
CA LYS A 220 14.29 -13.32 -12.98
C LYS A 220 15.35 -12.56 -13.76
N GLU A 221 14.94 -11.54 -14.52
CA GLU A 221 15.83 -10.65 -15.27
C GLU A 221 16.80 -9.91 -14.34
N ARG A 222 16.31 -9.33 -13.24
CA ARG A 222 17.18 -8.70 -12.25
C ARG A 222 18.12 -9.70 -11.59
N TYR A 223 17.62 -10.88 -11.24
CA TYR A 223 18.41 -11.92 -10.59
C TYR A 223 19.55 -12.43 -11.48
N SER A 224 19.33 -12.59 -12.80
CA SER A 224 20.40 -12.99 -13.72
C SER A 224 21.51 -11.95 -13.77
N ILE A 225 21.18 -10.66 -13.85
CA ILE A 225 22.15 -9.55 -13.83
C ILE A 225 22.98 -9.57 -12.54
N VAL A 226 22.32 -9.70 -11.38
CA VAL A 226 23.00 -9.74 -10.08
C VAL A 226 23.92 -10.96 -10.00
N LYS A 227 23.47 -12.13 -10.45
CA LYS A 227 24.26 -13.37 -10.47
C LYS A 227 25.48 -13.27 -11.38
N GLU A 228 25.36 -12.60 -12.52
CA GLU A 228 26.49 -12.34 -13.43
C GLU A 228 27.49 -11.36 -12.81
N SER A 229 27.00 -10.28 -12.19
CA SER A 229 27.86 -9.32 -11.49
C SER A 229 28.61 -9.95 -10.31
N ALA A 230 28.00 -10.89 -9.60
CA ALA A 230 28.64 -11.61 -8.48
C ALA A 230 29.73 -12.59 -8.93
N LYS A 231 29.72 -13.04 -10.20
CA LYS A 231 30.80 -13.86 -10.78
C LYS A 231 31.99 -13.01 -11.23
N TYR A 232 31.76 -11.73 -11.52
CA TYR A 232 32.77 -10.80 -12.01
C TYR A 232 33.46 -10.09 -10.83
N HIS A 233 34.76 -10.32 -10.63
CA HIS A 233 35.54 -9.70 -9.54
C HIS A 233 36.18 -8.34 -9.93
N GLY A 234 35.68 -7.70 -10.99
CA GLY A 234 36.10 -6.37 -11.43
C GLY A 234 35.22 -5.25 -10.84
N PRO A 235 35.65 -3.98 -10.90
CA PRO A 235 34.84 -2.85 -10.42
C PRO A 235 33.48 -2.82 -11.14
N TYR A 236 32.41 -2.56 -10.39
CA TYR A 236 31.04 -2.49 -10.91
C TYR A 236 30.98 -1.59 -12.15
N PRO A 237 30.44 -2.07 -13.29
CA PRO A 237 30.12 -1.18 -14.40
C PRO A 237 29.03 -0.21 -13.95
N ASN A 238 29.21 1.07 -14.26
CA ASN A 238 28.20 2.10 -13.98
C ASN A 238 26.89 1.74 -14.69
N SER A 239 25.75 2.16 -14.16
CA SER A 239 24.41 1.89 -14.72
C SER A 239 24.25 2.33 -16.18
N GLU A 240 25.12 3.20 -16.68
CA GLU A 240 25.21 3.61 -18.10
C GLU A 240 25.76 2.53 -19.04
N ASP A 241 26.51 1.55 -18.52
CA ASP A 241 27.11 0.48 -19.32
C ASP A 241 26.17 -0.72 -19.50
N ALA A 242 25.25 -0.94 -18.56
CA ALA A 242 24.21 -1.98 -18.67
C ALA A 242 23.21 -1.69 -19.80
N GLY A 243 22.96 -0.41 -20.12
CA GLY A 243 22.10 0.02 -21.22
C GLY A 243 22.78 0.00 -22.60
N ARG A 244 24.10 -0.24 -22.67
CA ARG A 244 24.87 -0.25 -23.93
C ARG A 244 24.95 -1.64 -24.56
N GLY A 245 24.74 -2.71 -23.79
CA GLY A 245 24.76 -4.10 -24.26
C GLY A 245 23.56 -4.52 -25.13
N SER A 246 22.47 -3.76 -25.10
CA SER A 246 21.25 -4.03 -25.90
C SER A 246 21.25 -3.35 -27.28
N ARG A 247 22.30 -2.57 -27.62
CA ARG A 247 22.41 -1.87 -28.92
C ARG A 247 23.35 -2.54 -29.92
N LEU A 248 23.84 -3.75 -29.59
CA LEU A 248 24.60 -4.62 -30.49
C LEU A 248 23.98 -6.03 -30.49
N ARG A 249 22.80 -6.13 -31.07
CA ARG A 249 22.25 -7.32 -31.76
C ARG A 249 20.99 -6.94 -32.50
#